data_AF-A0A956NAN0-F1
#
_entry.id   AF-A0A956NAN0-F1
#
_cell.length_a   1.000
_cell.length_b   1.000
_cell.length_c   1.000
_cell.angle_alpha   90.00
_cell.angle_beta   90.00
_cell.angle_gamma   90.00
#
_symmetry.space_group_name_H-M   'P 1'
#
loop_
_entity.id
_entity.type
_entity.pdbx_description
1 polymer ?
#
loop_
_entity_poly.entity_id
_entity_poly.type
_entity_poly.pdbx_seq_one_letter_code
_entity_poly.pdbx_strand_id
1 'polypeptide(L)' 'MSHLGLAWEAAERGELLLGGALADPVDGAVLLFRADSKDVVERFVASDPYVQNGLIQSWRIRPWTTVVGEDASEPVRP' A
#
# COMPACT_ATOMS: atom_id res chain seq x y z
N MET A 1 -13.09 -12.28 -1.71
CA MET A 1 -12.89 -11.10 -0.83
C MET A 1 -13.02 -9.84 -1.68
N SER A 2 -13.45 -8.70 -1.15
CA SER A 2 -13.42 -7.42 -1.89
C SER A 2 -12.06 -6.74 -1.73
N HIS A 3 -11.72 -5.79 -2.61
CA HIS A 3 -10.51 -4.96 -2.46
C HIS A 3 -10.48 -4.27 -1.08
N LEU A 4 -11.59 -3.64 -0.68
CA LEU A 4 -11.67 -2.96 0.61
C LEU A 4 -11.58 -3.92 1.81
N GLY A 5 -12.14 -5.13 1.71
CA GLY A 5 -12.00 -6.14 2.76
C GLY A 5 -10.53 -6.55 2.94
N LEU A 6 -9.83 -6.82 1.83
CA LEU A 6 -8.40 -7.15 1.84
C LEU A 6 -7.55 -6.01 2.42
N ALA A 7 -7.87 -4.76 2.06
CA ALA A 7 -7.20 -3.57 2.59
C ALA A 7 -7.39 -3.41 4.10
N TRP A 8 -8.62 -3.58 4.60
CA TRP A 8 -8.90 -3.52 6.04
C TRP A 8 -8.20 -4.65 6.81
N GLU A 9 -8.22 -5.89 6.33
CA GLU A 9 -7.50 -6.99 6.98
C GLU A 9 -5.98 -6.73 7.04
N ALA A 10 -5.40 -6.15 5.98
CA ALA A 10 -4.00 -5.76 5.98
C ALA A 10 -3.70 -4.61 6.96
N ALA A 11 -4.63 -3.65 7.10
CA ALA A 11 -4.52 -2.57 8.07
C ALA A 11 -4.63 -3.08 9.51
N GLU A 12 -5.53 -4.03 9.79
CA GLU A 12 -5.67 -4.68 11.10
C GLU A 12 -4.42 -5.46 11.51
N ARG A 13 -3.69 -6.04 10.55
CA ARG A 13 -2.37 -6.65 10.78
C ARG A 13 -1.24 -5.64 10.96
N GLY A 14 -1.50 -4.35 10.76
CA GLY A 14 -0.49 -3.29 10.79
C GLY A 14 0.42 -3.25 9.56
N GLU A 15 0.07 -3.97 8.50
CA GLU A 15 0.85 -4.03 7.25
C GLU A 15 0.53 -2.84 6.34
N LEU A 16 -0.75 -2.50 6.15
CA LEU A 16 -1.19 -1.36 5.34
C LEU A 16 -1.47 -0.16 6.26
N LEU A 17 -0.65 0.89 6.19
CA LEU A 17 -0.81 2.09 7.01
C LEU A 17 -1.86 3.03 6.45
N LEU A 18 -1.84 3.27 5.13
CA LEU A 18 -2.73 4.20 4.43
C LEU A 18 -3.02 3.67 3.02
N GLY A 19 -4.24 3.87 2.54
CA GLY A 19 -4.62 3.57 1.16
C GLY A 19 -5.60 4.61 0.65
N GLY A 20 -5.42 5.08 -0.59
CA GLY A 20 -6.30 6.08 -1.17
C GLY A 20 -6.10 6.29 -2.66
N ALA A 21 -7.15 6.75 -3.32
CA ALA A 21 -7.08 7.21 -4.69
C ALA A 21 -6.41 8.60 -4.75
N LEU A 22 -5.63 8.84 -5.80
CA LEU A 22 -5.22 10.19 -6.17
C LEU A 22 -6.46 10.95 -6.64
N ALA A 23 -6.49 12.26 -6.37
CA ALA A 23 -7.60 13.13 -6.73
C ALA A 23 -7.17 14.12 -7.81
N ASP A 24 -8.14 14.60 -8.59
CA ASP A 24 -7.98 15.67 -9.58
C ASP A 24 -6.86 15.43 -10.61
N PRO A 25 -6.88 14.32 -11.38
CA PRO A 25 -7.99 13.36 -11.54
C PRO A 25 -7.83 12.05 -10.74
N VAL A 26 -8.89 11.24 -10.71
CA VAL A 26 -8.84 9.87 -10.17
C VAL A 26 -8.25 8.93 -11.20
N ASP A 27 -6.92 8.90 -11.30
CA ASP A 27 -6.17 8.12 -12.30
C ASP A 27 -5.17 7.11 -11.70
N GLY A 28 -5.07 7.08 -10.36
CA GLY A 28 -4.19 6.17 -9.65
C GLY A 28 -4.55 6.04 -8.17
N ALA A 29 -3.83 5.17 -7.49
CA ALA A 29 -3.94 4.98 -6.05
C ALA A 29 -2.56 4.81 -5.42
N VAL A 30 -2.44 5.21 -4.16
CA VAL A 30 -1.25 4.99 -3.34
C VAL A 30 -1.67 4.18 -2.12
N LEU A 31 -0.97 3.07 -1.91
CA LEU A 31 -1.09 2.24 -0.72
C LEU A 31 0.28 2.19 -0.05
N LEU A 32 0.35 2.67 1.19
CA LEU A 32 1.56 2.74 2.00
C LEU A 32 1.61 1.55 2.95
N PHE A 33 2.59 0.68 2.75
CA PHE A 33 2.81 -0.48 3.60
C PHE A 33 4.00 -0.30 4.55
N ARG A 34 3.87 -0.82 5.77
CA ARG A 34 4.96 -1.14 6.69
C ARG A 34 5.24 -2.64 6.59
N ALA A 35 6.39 -3.01 6.04
CA ALA A 35 6.77 -4.40 5.87
C ALA A 35 8.29 -4.55 5.80
N ASP A 36 8.81 -5.67 6.32
CA ASP A 36 10.24 -6.01 6.26
C ASP A 36 10.68 -6.51 4.87
N SER A 37 9.73 -6.90 4.01
CA SER A 37 9.98 -7.36 2.64
C SER A 37 8.85 -6.96 1.69
N LYS A 38 9.18 -6.87 0.40
CA LYS A 38 8.22 -6.65 -0.69
C LYS A 38 7.18 -7.77 -0.80
N ASP A 39 7.50 -8.98 -0.35
CA ASP A 39 6.63 -10.16 -0.41
C ASP A 39 5.24 -9.89 0.21
N VAL A 40 5.15 -9.09 1.27
CA VAL A 40 3.89 -8.72 1.91
C VAL A 40 2.99 -7.96 0.92
N VAL A 41 3.57 -6.98 0.22
CA VAL A 41 2.86 -6.18 -0.79
C VAL A 41 2.56 -7.00 -2.04
N GLU A 42 3.47 -7.89 -2.46
CA GLU A 42 3.24 -8.79 -3.60
C GLU A 42 2.08 -9.75 -3.35
N ARG A 43 1.95 -10.30 -2.14
CA ARG A 43 0.81 -11.15 -1.75
C ARG A 43 -0.50 -10.39 -1.74
N PHE A 44 -0.48 -9.14 -1.28
CA PHE A 44 -1.64 -8.24 -1.35
C PHE A 44 -2.07 -8.05 -2.80
N VAL A 45 -1.14 -7.63 -3.66
CA VAL A 45 -1.40 -7.37 -5.08
C VAL A 45 -1.91 -8.63 -5.80
N ALA A 46 -1.31 -9.79 -5.53
CA ALA A 46 -1.73 -11.07 -6.11
C ALA A 46 -3.14 -11.49 -5.67
N SER A 47 -3.59 -11.04 -4.49
CA SER A 47 -4.89 -11.37 -3.89
C SER A 47 -5.96 -10.31 -4.16
N ASP A 48 -5.58 -9.14 -4.69
CA ASP A 48 -6.47 -8.01 -4.90
C ASP A 48 -7.43 -8.28 -6.08
N PRO A 49 -8.76 -8.31 -5.85
CA PRO A 49 -9.74 -8.48 -6.92
C PRO A 49 -9.66 -7.40 -8.01
N TYR A 50 -9.18 -6.18 -7.69
CA TYR A 50 -9.00 -5.15 -8.70
C TYR A 50 -7.87 -5.49 -9.68
N VAL A 51 -6.84 -6.21 -9.22
CA VAL A 51 -5.76 -6.71 -10.08
C VAL A 51 -6.23 -7.96 -10.83
N GLN A 52 -6.79 -8.93 -10.13
CA GLN A 52 -7.24 -10.20 -10.73
C GLN A 52 -8.32 -10.02 -11.80
N ASN A 53 -9.22 -9.04 -11.62
CA ASN A 53 -10.27 -8.73 -12.59
C ASN A 53 -9.86 -7.68 -13.64
N GLY A 54 -8.58 -7.26 -13.66
CA GLY A 54 -8.04 -6.38 -14.69
C GLY A 54 -8.44 -4.90 -14.58
N LEU A 55 -9.01 -4.47 -13.45
CA LEU A 55 -9.28 -3.04 -13.19
C LEU A 55 -7.97 -2.25 -13.04
N ILE A 56 -7.00 -2.81 -12.30
CA ILE A 56 -5.64 -2.26 -12.19
C ILE A 56 -4.79 -2.87 -13.30
N GLN A 57 -4.44 -2.05 -14.29
CA GLN A 57 -3.69 -2.49 -15.47
C GLN A 57 -2.17 -2.54 -15.24
N SER A 58 -1.66 -1.72 -14.31
CA SER A 58 -0.25 -1.70 -13.94
C SER A 58 -0.06 -1.26 -12.50
N TRP A 59 1.01 -1.72 -11.87
CA TRP A 59 1.38 -1.38 -10.51
C TRP A 59 2.89 -1.44 -10.35
N ARG A 60 3.40 -0.79 -9.30
CA ARG A 60 4.83 -0.81 -8.95
C ARG A 60 4.98 -0.82 -7.44
N ILE A 61 5.88 -1.68 -6.96
CA ILE A 61 6.29 -1.70 -5.55
C ILE A 61 7.65 -1.01 -5.43
N ARG A 62 7.73 0.01 -4.58
CA ARG A 62 8.95 0.77 -4.32
C ARG A 62 9.15 0.97 -2.82
N PRO A 63 10.31 0.57 -2.25
CA PRO A 63 10.65 0.92 -0.88
C PRO A 63 10.70 2.44 -0.71
N TRP A 64 10.15 2.94 0.40
CA TRP A 64 10.22 4.35 0.78
C TRP A 64 10.89 4.46 2.15
N THR A 65 12.13 4.94 2.16
CA THR A 65 12.85 5.26 3.41
C THR A 65 12.32 6.59 3.94
N THR A 66 11.58 6.54 5.04
CA THR A 66 10.94 7.72 5.65
C THR A 66 11.78 8.25 6.80
N VAL A 67 12.05 9.55 6.80
CA VAL A 67 13.01 10.18 7.75
C VAL A 67 12.39 11.27 8.63
N VAL A 68 11.18 11.70 8.33
CA VAL A 68 10.43 12.70 9.12
C VAL A 68 8.98 12.23 9.24
N GLY A 69 8.39 12.44 10.42
CA GLY A 69 7.06 11.96 10.79
C GLY A 69 7.10 11.12 12.07
N GLU A 70 5.94 10.94 12.69
CA GLU A 70 5.79 10.05 13.87
C GLU A 70 6.09 8.59 13.49
N ASP A 71 5.65 8.18 12.30
CA ASP A 71 5.81 6.82 11.75
C ASP A 71 7.05 6.64 10.86
N ALA A 72 8.01 7.57 10.91
CA ALA A 72 9.23 7.47 10.10
C ALA A 72 10.04 6.21 10.46
N SER A 73 10.51 5.47 9.45
CA SER A 73 11.29 4.25 9.63
C SER A 73 12.72 4.54 10.09
N GLU A 74 13.29 5.66 9.65
CA GLU A 74 14.65 6.10 9.94
C GLU A 74 14.66 7.59 10.33
N PRO A 75 14.08 7.97 11.48
CA PRO A 75 13.89 9.37 11.83
C PRO A 75 15.22 10.13 11.95
N VAL A 76 15.32 11.26 11.26
CA VAL A 76 16.46 12.18 11.32
C VAL A 76 16.00 13.47 12.02
N ARG A 77 16.74 13.88 13.06
CA ARG A 77 16.53 15.15 13.78
C ARG A 77 17.69 16.11 13.47
N PRO A 78 17.43 17.43 13.34
CA PRO A 78 18.48 18.43 13.15
C PRO A 78 19.50 18.48 14.30
#